data_AF-A0A1F7QK83-F1
#
_entry.id   AF-A0A1F7QK83-F1
#
_cell.length_a   1.000
_cell.length_b   1.000
_cell.length_c   1.000
_cell.angle_alpha   90.00
_cell.angle_beta   90.00
_cell.angle_gamma   90.00
#
_symmetry.space_group_name_H-M   'P 1'
#
loop_
_entity.id
_entity.type
_entity.pdbx_description
1 polymer ?
#
loop_
_entity_poly.entity_id
_entity_poly.type
_entity_poly.pdbx_seq_one_letter_code
_entity_poly.pdbx_strand_id
1 'polypeptide(L)'
;MLFEAWFFDVYPVPGGMATWWIGEDGARLRLSDPWRPALYVDAAAPGLPLVRRRLEADPRIAEIRLEHRREFWNPAPAPVLRLEVVEPQALGSLARELGGALGPSRLFNADLPLGQRYCYERALYPLARCRIEARGNALRSVESLDSPWTLAPRLPPLRVLELAPADGVPYRLPGTPLDLIARAAGVEERLVAARPLQLLERLRHLLESGDPDLLLTDWGDDLLLPGLVALAGTHGVELPLDREPPHLNPLPLPLPLPPGERRRGEGRRVGQGEGRAAVVAKSGRQAVGGAGRSYLSYGRVLYRGPAYPLRGRWHVDRRASFFYGETGLEGLLETARLARVPVQRMARTTPGTAITSMQLDLAVREGVLVPWKKREPEAFKSGLALLTADKGGLVYRPSPGVHAGVGELDFASMYPAIMVHHNVSPETVNCPCCGGVLVPEDGYRICWQHDGLMRRVLGPLVELRRRLKQAMQTAVGAEREALDRRQTALKWIGVVSFGYLGYHNARFGKIEAHEAITAFGREALLRAKELAEARGFRMLHGLTDCLWLQRRGAGEADYAALAREIGAATGIPVSVEGVYRWIVFCPARILPKTTVPNRFFGVFEDGRTKARGIEFRRDDTPPLVRAM
;
A
#
# COMPACT_ATOMS: atom_id res chain seq x y z
N MET A 1 -24.86 4.49 -26.66
CA MET A 1 -24.29 3.13 -26.77
C MET A 1 -24.23 2.57 -25.37
N LEU A 2 -24.81 1.38 -25.16
CA LEU A 2 -24.75 0.63 -23.91
C LEU A 2 -23.90 -0.61 -24.16
N PHE A 3 -22.85 -0.82 -23.37
CA PHE A 3 -21.94 -1.96 -23.53
C PHE A 3 -21.25 -2.30 -22.19
N GLU A 4 -20.60 -3.47 -22.14
CA GLU A 4 -19.80 -3.90 -21.00
C GLU A 4 -18.31 -3.84 -21.31
N ALA A 5 -17.52 -3.38 -20.34
CA ALA A 5 -16.07 -3.25 -20.46
C ALA A 5 -15.40 -3.25 -19.09
N TRP A 6 -14.09 -3.48 -19.06
CA TRP A 6 -13.27 -3.37 -17.85
C TRP A 6 -12.64 -1.99 -17.72
N PHE A 7 -12.79 -1.35 -16.56
CA PHE A 7 -12.14 -0.08 -16.25
C PHE A 7 -10.62 -0.25 -16.19
N PHE A 8 -9.88 0.39 -17.09
CA PHE A 8 -8.45 0.18 -17.24
C PHE A 8 -7.61 1.32 -16.67
N ASP A 9 -7.80 2.56 -17.09
CA ASP A 9 -6.93 3.66 -16.65
C ASP A 9 -7.70 4.97 -16.48
N VAL A 10 -7.17 5.88 -15.65
CA VAL A 10 -7.81 7.16 -15.36
C VAL A 10 -6.83 8.23 -14.95
N TYR A 11 -7.00 9.42 -15.53
CA TYR A 11 -6.17 10.59 -15.22
C TYR A 11 -6.87 11.90 -15.65
N PRO A 12 -6.51 13.04 -15.03
CA PRO A 12 -7.15 14.31 -15.33
C PRO A 12 -6.72 14.86 -16.69
N VAL A 13 -7.69 15.39 -17.43
CA VAL A 13 -7.50 16.08 -18.72
C VAL A 13 -8.29 17.40 -18.68
N PRO A 14 -8.03 18.37 -19.57
CA PRO A 14 -8.87 19.55 -19.68
C PRO A 14 -10.35 19.17 -19.83
N GLY A 15 -11.22 19.78 -19.04
CA GLY A 15 -12.66 19.52 -19.02
C GLY A 15 -13.11 18.31 -18.18
N GLY A 16 -12.20 17.60 -17.49
CA GLY A 16 -12.57 16.53 -16.56
C GLY A 16 -11.56 15.39 -16.46
N MET A 17 -12.02 14.15 -16.68
CA MET A 17 -11.22 12.93 -16.57
C MET A 17 -11.25 12.15 -17.87
N ALA A 18 -10.09 11.67 -18.31
CA ALA A 18 -10.01 10.64 -19.33
C ALA A 18 -10.06 9.27 -18.65
N THR A 19 -10.86 8.38 -19.20
CA THR A 19 -11.01 6.99 -18.73
C THR A 19 -10.75 6.05 -19.89
N TRP A 20 -9.98 4.99 -19.63
CA TRP A 20 -9.71 3.93 -20.57
C TRP A 20 -10.42 2.66 -20.15
N TRP A 21 -10.91 1.93 -21.14
CA TRP A 21 -11.70 0.72 -20.96
C TRP A 21 -11.21 -0.36 -21.91
N ILE A 22 -11.31 -1.61 -21.49
CA ILE A 22 -11.09 -2.79 -22.35
C ILE A 22 -12.46 -3.41 -22.61
N GLY A 23 -12.93 -3.43 -23.85
CA GLY A 23 -14.21 -4.05 -24.23
C GLY A 23 -14.15 -5.57 -24.18
N GLU A 24 -15.32 -6.23 -24.15
CA GLU A 24 -15.41 -7.70 -24.28
C GLU A 24 -14.88 -8.23 -25.62
N ASP A 25 -14.91 -7.39 -26.65
CA ASP A 25 -14.29 -7.62 -27.96
C ASP A 25 -12.77 -7.40 -27.97
N GLY A 26 -12.19 -6.96 -26.85
CA GLY A 26 -10.79 -6.59 -26.74
C GLY A 26 -10.45 -5.20 -27.29
N ALA A 27 -11.42 -4.36 -27.66
CA ALA A 27 -11.14 -2.98 -28.05
C ALA A 27 -10.68 -2.15 -26.85
N ARG A 28 -9.72 -1.22 -27.06
CA ARG A 28 -9.32 -0.24 -26.04
C ARG A 28 -10.05 1.06 -26.31
N LEU A 29 -11.00 1.40 -25.44
CA LEU A 29 -11.91 2.53 -25.62
C LEU A 29 -11.51 3.68 -24.70
N ARG A 30 -11.44 4.89 -25.25
CA ARG A 30 -11.14 6.11 -24.50
C ARG A 30 -12.40 6.97 -24.38
N LEU A 31 -12.84 7.21 -23.15
CA LEU A 31 -14.01 8.06 -22.84
C LEU A 31 -13.59 9.28 -22.00
N SER A 32 -14.37 10.35 -22.10
CA SER A 32 -14.29 11.57 -21.28
C SER A 32 -15.45 11.62 -20.29
N ASP A 33 -15.15 11.86 -19.02
CA ASP A 33 -16.13 12.18 -17.99
C ASP A 33 -15.91 13.64 -17.53
N PRO A 34 -16.90 14.56 -17.65
CA PRO A 34 -16.80 15.94 -17.19
C PRO A 34 -16.89 16.06 -15.65
N TRP A 35 -16.11 15.24 -14.95
CA TRP A 35 -16.09 15.15 -13.50
C TRP A 35 -15.34 16.35 -12.89
N ARG A 36 -15.95 16.94 -11.85
CA ARG A 36 -15.42 18.08 -11.11
C ARG A 36 -15.21 17.71 -9.64
N PRO A 37 -13.98 17.74 -9.12
CA PRO A 37 -13.76 17.49 -7.70
C PRO A 37 -14.15 18.70 -6.87
N ALA A 38 -14.48 18.46 -5.59
CA ALA A 38 -14.75 19.54 -4.64
C ALA A 38 -13.77 19.55 -3.46
N LEU A 39 -13.27 20.71 -3.07
CA LEU A 39 -12.55 20.87 -1.80
C LEU A 39 -13.51 21.46 -0.76
N TYR A 40 -13.28 21.20 0.52
CA TYR A 40 -14.13 21.73 1.59
C TYR A 40 -13.33 22.62 2.52
N VAL A 41 -13.96 23.73 2.92
CA VAL A 41 -13.40 24.71 3.85
C VAL A 41 -14.31 24.81 5.07
N ASP A 42 -13.71 24.77 6.26
CA ASP A 42 -14.41 25.08 7.51
C ASP A 42 -15.09 26.45 7.44
N ALA A 43 -16.42 26.50 7.56
CA ALA A 43 -17.17 27.74 7.45
C ALA A 43 -16.94 28.68 8.64
N ALA A 44 -16.41 28.17 9.75
CA ALA A 44 -16.03 28.95 10.93
C ALA A 44 -14.56 29.38 10.90
N ALA A 45 -13.84 29.17 9.79
CA ALA A 45 -12.45 29.61 9.67
C ALA A 45 -12.35 31.14 9.81
N PRO A 46 -11.55 31.67 10.77
CA PRO A 46 -11.50 33.12 11.04
C PRO A 46 -11.10 34.00 9.85
N GLY A 47 -10.28 33.46 8.94
CA GLY A 47 -9.85 34.16 7.71
C GLY A 47 -10.85 34.11 6.56
N LEU A 48 -11.92 33.30 6.65
CA LEU A 48 -12.87 33.08 5.56
C LEU A 48 -13.59 34.36 5.11
N PRO A 49 -14.05 35.27 6.01
CA PRO A 49 -14.63 36.54 5.60
C PRO A 49 -13.71 37.40 4.71
N LEU A 50 -12.40 37.33 4.92
CA LEU A 50 -11.40 38.11 4.18
C LEU A 50 -11.20 37.61 2.75
N VAL A 51 -11.39 36.30 2.51
CA VAL A 51 -11.17 35.67 1.19
C VAL A 51 -12.47 35.37 0.45
N ARG A 52 -13.64 35.54 1.07
CA ARG A 52 -14.94 35.16 0.50
C ARG A 52 -15.22 35.78 -0.88
N ARG A 53 -15.04 37.11 -1.01
CA ARG A 53 -15.23 37.80 -2.31
C ARG A 53 -14.27 37.28 -3.38
N ARG A 54 -13.03 36.95 -3.00
CA ARG A 54 -12.04 36.38 -3.92
C ARG A 54 -12.44 34.97 -4.35
N LEU A 55 -13.01 34.16 -3.45
CA LEU A 55 -13.51 32.83 -3.78
C LEU A 55 -14.70 32.88 -4.73
N GLU A 56 -15.66 33.79 -4.48
CA GLU A 56 -16.83 33.98 -5.33
C GLU A 56 -16.45 34.48 -6.75
N ALA A 57 -15.32 35.16 -6.89
CA ALA A 57 -14.78 35.63 -8.17
C ALA A 57 -13.71 34.72 -8.80
N ASP A 58 -13.34 33.61 -8.15
CA ASP A 58 -12.24 32.76 -8.63
C ASP A 58 -12.68 31.92 -9.84
N PRO A 59 -12.05 32.08 -11.02
CA PRO A 59 -12.46 31.36 -12.23
C PRO A 59 -12.24 29.84 -12.15
N ARG A 60 -11.47 29.36 -11.17
CA ARG A 60 -11.27 27.92 -10.92
C ARG A 60 -12.46 27.29 -10.21
N ILE A 61 -13.34 28.08 -9.60
CA ILE A 61 -14.48 27.60 -8.81
C ILE A 61 -15.74 27.64 -9.67
N ALA A 62 -16.35 26.47 -9.87
CA ALA A 62 -17.61 26.33 -10.58
C ALA A 62 -18.79 26.71 -9.70
N GLU A 63 -18.73 26.35 -8.42
CA GLU A 63 -19.84 26.50 -7.50
C GLU A 63 -19.35 26.51 -6.04
N ILE A 64 -20.03 27.29 -5.20
CA ILE A 64 -19.86 27.32 -3.75
C ILE A 64 -21.19 26.95 -3.09
N ARG A 65 -21.19 25.93 -2.23
CA ARG A 65 -22.37 25.54 -1.43
C ARG A 65 -22.02 25.42 0.04
N LEU A 66 -22.91 25.90 0.91
CA LEU A 66 -22.84 25.62 2.34
C LEU A 66 -23.46 24.24 2.61
N GLU A 67 -22.70 23.37 3.26
CA GLU A 67 -23.13 22.01 3.62
C GLU A 67 -22.82 21.74 5.10
N HIS A 68 -23.54 20.79 5.69
CA HIS A 68 -23.21 20.26 7.01
C HIS A 68 -22.60 18.88 6.83
N ARG A 69 -21.35 18.71 7.26
CA ARG A 69 -20.64 17.44 7.13
C ARG A 69 -19.90 17.10 8.41
N ARG A 70 -19.76 15.80 8.64
CA ARG A 70 -18.96 15.24 9.72
C ARG A 70 -17.52 15.11 9.27
N GLU A 71 -16.56 15.51 10.11
CA GLU A 71 -15.15 15.14 9.93
C GLU A 71 -14.82 13.86 10.71
N PHE A 72 -13.73 13.19 10.35
CA PHE A 72 -13.40 11.89 10.95
C PHE A 72 -13.22 11.94 12.49
N TRP A 73 -12.57 12.99 13.00
CA TRP A 73 -12.23 13.09 14.43
C TRP A 73 -13.33 13.71 15.29
N ASN A 74 -14.29 14.39 14.66
CA ASN A 74 -15.41 15.02 15.35
C ASN A 74 -16.72 14.50 14.78
N PRO A 75 -17.48 13.69 15.54
CA PRO A 75 -18.70 13.09 15.05
C PRO A 75 -19.84 14.10 14.84
N ALA A 76 -19.76 15.30 15.42
CA ALA A 76 -20.75 16.34 15.23
C ALA A 76 -20.63 16.97 13.82
N PRO A 77 -21.70 17.00 13.01
CA PRO A 77 -21.68 17.72 11.75
C PRO A 77 -21.38 19.21 11.96
N ALA A 78 -20.46 19.74 11.16
CA ALA A 78 -20.07 21.14 11.18
C ALA A 78 -20.37 21.81 9.83
N PRO A 79 -20.66 23.13 9.81
CA PRO A 79 -20.86 23.86 8.57
C PRO A 79 -19.55 23.98 7.80
N VAL A 80 -19.58 23.65 6.51
CA VAL A 80 -18.45 23.73 5.59
C VAL A 80 -18.87 24.32 4.25
N LEU A 81 -17.98 25.05 3.60
CA LEU A 81 -18.14 25.47 2.21
C LEU A 81 -17.56 24.40 1.29
N ARG A 82 -18.43 23.78 0.48
CA ARG A 82 -18.03 22.93 -0.66
C ARG A 82 -17.69 23.84 -1.84
N LEU A 83 -16.44 23.82 -2.29
CA LEU A 83 -15.99 24.53 -3.49
C LEU A 83 -15.76 23.51 -4.61
N GLU A 84 -16.64 23.51 -5.61
CA GLU A 84 -16.48 22.67 -6.80
C GLU A 84 -15.48 23.30 -7.75
N VAL A 85 -14.47 22.53 -8.18
CA VAL A 85 -13.38 23.03 -9.02
C VAL A 85 -13.66 22.68 -10.48
N VAL A 86 -13.64 23.69 -11.37
CA VAL A 86 -13.94 23.56 -12.80
C VAL A 86 -13.02 22.53 -13.46
N GLU A 87 -11.71 22.71 -13.28
CA GLU A 87 -10.68 21.84 -13.84
C GLU A 87 -10.05 21.01 -12.73
N PRO A 88 -10.08 19.66 -12.80
CA PRO A 88 -9.52 18.82 -11.74
C PRO A 88 -8.06 19.15 -11.42
N GLN A 89 -7.28 19.52 -12.43
CA GLN A 89 -5.86 19.87 -12.33
C GLN A 89 -5.61 21.13 -11.48
N ALA A 90 -6.59 22.03 -11.36
CA ALA A 90 -6.49 23.26 -10.59
C ALA A 90 -6.70 23.05 -9.07
N LEU A 91 -7.23 21.89 -8.65
CA LEU A 91 -7.53 21.62 -7.23
C LEU A 91 -6.30 21.79 -6.33
N GLY A 92 -5.14 21.27 -6.75
CA GLY A 92 -3.91 21.34 -5.95
C GLY A 92 -3.32 22.74 -5.82
N SER A 93 -3.51 23.63 -6.80
CA SER A 93 -3.06 25.03 -6.68
C SER A 93 -4.02 25.85 -5.81
N LEU A 94 -5.33 25.67 -5.99
CA LEU A 94 -6.37 26.29 -5.18
C LEU A 94 -6.26 25.89 -3.70
N ALA A 95 -6.07 24.60 -3.41
CA ALA A 95 -5.87 24.10 -2.06
C ALA A 95 -4.66 24.72 -1.36
N ARG A 96 -3.54 24.91 -2.06
CA ARG A 96 -2.33 25.53 -1.48
C ARG A 96 -2.54 27.00 -1.16
N GLU A 97 -3.18 27.73 -2.06
CA GLU A 97 -3.50 29.15 -1.88
C GLU A 97 -4.43 29.36 -0.68
N LEU A 98 -5.51 28.57 -0.63
CA LEU A 98 -6.45 28.58 0.49
C LEU A 98 -5.80 28.10 1.80
N GLY A 99 -4.92 27.10 1.75
CA GLY A 99 -4.14 26.65 2.89
C GLY A 99 -3.23 27.72 3.47
N GLY A 100 -2.63 28.55 2.62
CA GLY A 100 -1.82 29.70 3.04
C GLY A 100 -2.67 30.79 3.70
N ALA A 101 -3.88 31.03 3.22
CA ALA A 101 -4.76 32.08 3.73
C ALA A 101 -5.56 31.68 4.98
N LEU A 102 -6.05 30.45 5.04
CA LEU A 102 -6.97 29.96 6.08
C LEU A 102 -6.32 28.99 7.07
N GLY A 103 -5.12 28.51 6.76
CA GLY A 103 -4.44 27.43 7.46
C GLY A 103 -4.82 26.06 6.90
N PRO A 104 -3.86 25.15 6.65
CA PRO A 104 -4.11 23.86 6.02
C PRO A 104 -4.97 22.93 6.89
N SER A 105 -5.03 23.19 8.20
CA SER A 105 -5.90 22.46 9.10
C SER A 105 -7.37 22.64 8.70
N ARG A 106 -7.79 23.84 8.26
CA ARG A 106 -9.19 24.20 7.94
C ARG A 106 -9.72 23.66 6.61
N LEU A 107 -8.90 22.92 5.86
CA LEU A 107 -9.26 22.36 4.57
C LEU A 107 -9.41 20.84 4.64
N PHE A 108 -10.38 20.33 3.88
CA PHE A 108 -10.66 18.90 3.78
C PHE A 108 -10.70 18.43 2.32
N ASN A 109 -10.37 17.15 2.12
CA ASN A 109 -10.27 16.48 0.82
C ASN A 109 -9.35 17.21 -0.18
N ALA A 110 -8.37 17.95 0.33
CA ALA A 110 -7.58 18.93 -0.44
C ALA A 110 -6.40 18.32 -1.22
N ASP A 111 -5.94 17.12 -0.84
CA ASP A 111 -4.76 16.46 -1.41
C ASP A 111 -5.03 15.02 -1.87
N LEU A 112 -6.31 14.66 -2.02
CA LEU A 112 -6.68 13.36 -2.55
C LEU A 112 -6.27 13.30 -4.03
N PRO A 113 -5.48 12.30 -4.43
CA PRO A 113 -5.05 12.16 -5.82
C PRO A 113 -6.25 12.01 -6.74
N LEU A 114 -6.28 12.78 -7.83
CA LEU A 114 -7.48 12.94 -8.65
C LEU A 114 -8.01 11.61 -9.23
N GLY A 115 -7.15 10.77 -9.81
CA GLY A 115 -7.57 9.46 -10.33
C GLY A 115 -8.10 8.51 -9.24
N GLN A 116 -7.52 8.56 -8.05
CA GLN A 116 -7.96 7.77 -6.89
C GLN A 116 -9.30 8.28 -6.34
N ARG A 117 -9.43 9.60 -6.21
CA ARG A 117 -10.67 10.25 -5.77
C ARG A 117 -11.82 9.99 -6.75
N TYR A 118 -11.54 10.04 -8.05
CA TYR A 118 -12.49 9.67 -9.09
C TYR A 118 -13.01 8.24 -8.88
N CYS A 119 -12.11 7.28 -8.64
CA CYS A 119 -12.49 5.91 -8.34
C CYS A 119 -13.39 5.78 -7.10
N TYR A 120 -13.14 6.57 -6.05
CA TYR A 120 -13.99 6.59 -4.85
C TYR A 120 -15.40 7.10 -5.14
N GLU A 121 -15.49 8.28 -5.77
CA GLU A 121 -16.78 8.95 -6.02
C GLU A 121 -17.62 8.23 -7.09
N ARG A 122 -16.98 7.59 -8.07
CA ARG A 122 -17.66 6.77 -9.09
C ARG A 122 -17.83 5.30 -8.70
N ALA A 123 -17.38 4.90 -7.51
CA ALA A 123 -17.32 3.51 -7.08
C ALA A 123 -16.64 2.55 -8.09
N LEU A 124 -15.61 3.04 -8.79
CA LEU A 124 -14.77 2.28 -9.71
C LEU A 124 -13.49 1.77 -9.03
N TYR A 125 -12.84 0.79 -9.66
CA TYR A 125 -11.53 0.26 -9.27
C TYR A 125 -10.87 -0.43 -10.48
N PRO A 126 -9.54 -0.59 -10.48
CA PRO A 126 -8.84 -1.19 -11.61
C PRO A 126 -9.40 -2.55 -12.04
N LEU A 127 -9.67 -2.69 -13.32
CA LEU A 127 -10.25 -3.87 -13.96
C LEU A 127 -11.63 -4.25 -13.39
N ALA A 128 -12.38 -3.29 -12.84
CA ALA A 128 -13.81 -3.49 -12.55
C ALA A 128 -14.55 -3.77 -13.86
N ARG A 129 -15.32 -4.86 -13.91
CA ARG A 129 -16.23 -5.07 -15.04
C ARG A 129 -17.41 -4.15 -14.85
N CYS A 130 -17.69 -3.31 -15.83
CA CYS A 130 -18.70 -2.26 -15.73
C CYS A 130 -19.68 -2.32 -16.89
N ARG A 131 -20.94 -1.94 -16.61
CA ARG A 131 -21.91 -1.55 -17.62
C ARG A 131 -21.77 -0.06 -17.85
N ILE A 132 -21.64 0.34 -19.11
CA ILE A 132 -21.30 1.71 -19.50
C ILE A 132 -22.32 2.22 -20.49
N GLU A 133 -22.84 3.41 -20.23
CA GLU A 133 -23.60 4.19 -21.20
C GLU A 133 -22.74 5.36 -21.69
N ALA A 134 -22.53 5.43 -23.01
CA ALA A 134 -21.75 6.50 -23.64
C ALA A 134 -22.50 7.10 -24.85
N ARG A 135 -22.29 8.40 -25.08
CA ARG A 135 -22.72 9.11 -26.29
C ARG A 135 -21.48 9.64 -27.01
N GLY A 136 -21.08 8.98 -28.09
CA GLY A 136 -19.76 9.17 -28.68
C GLY A 136 -18.67 8.85 -27.65
N ASN A 137 -17.72 9.76 -27.45
CA ASN A 137 -16.66 9.60 -26.45
C ASN A 137 -17.03 10.13 -25.06
N ALA A 138 -18.25 10.62 -24.84
CA ALA A 138 -18.68 11.14 -23.54
C ALA A 138 -19.32 10.04 -22.68
N LEU A 139 -18.76 9.79 -21.50
CA LEU A 139 -19.32 8.90 -20.49
C LEU A 139 -20.60 9.53 -19.91
N ARG A 140 -21.70 8.77 -19.88
CA ARG A 140 -22.99 9.23 -19.32
C ARG A 140 -23.28 8.58 -17.99
N SER A 141 -23.17 7.27 -17.93
CA SER A 141 -23.34 6.50 -16.70
C SER A 141 -22.40 5.31 -16.70
N VAL A 142 -22.04 4.87 -15.50
CA VAL A 142 -21.23 3.68 -15.28
C VAL A 142 -21.68 2.98 -14.02
N GLU A 143 -21.77 1.66 -14.09
CA GLU A 143 -22.14 0.79 -12.99
C GLU A 143 -21.14 -0.37 -12.93
N SER A 144 -20.48 -0.55 -11.79
CA SER A 144 -19.63 -1.72 -11.53
C SER A 144 -20.52 -2.97 -11.37
N LEU A 145 -20.26 -4.00 -12.17
CA LEU A 145 -20.98 -5.28 -12.17
C LEU A 145 -20.35 -6.33 -11.25
N ASP A 146 -19.10 -6.09 -10.81
CA ASP A 146 -18.42 -6.91 -9.83
C ASP A 146 -18.04 -6.10 -8.58
N SER A 147 -17.39 -6.78 -7.63
CA SER A 147 -16.86 -6.17 -6.40
C SER A 147 -15.35 -6.34 -6.32
N PRO A 148 -14.59 -5.39 -5.71
CA PRO A 148 -13.17 -5.58 -5.47
C PRO A 148 -12.91 -6.74 -4.50
N TRP A 149 -13.93 -7.18 -3.75
CA TRP A 149 -13.89 -8.30 -2.81
C TRP A 149 -14.26 -9.66 -3.44
N THR A 150 -14.45 -9.70 -4.76
CA THR A 150 -14.80 -10.92 -5.49
C THR A 150 -13.64 -11.92 -5.43
N LEU A 151 -13.92 -13.17 -5.01
CA LEU A 151 -12.88 -14.18 -4.82
C LEU A 151 -12.16 -14.53 -6.13
N ALA A 152 -12.89 -14.69 -7.24
CA ALA A 152 -12.34 -15.04 -8.55
C ALA A 152 -12.92 -14.07 -9.61
N PRO A 153 -12.36 -12.85 -9.72
CA PRO A 153 -12.86 -11.88 -10.69
C PRO A 153 -12.51 -12.30 -12.12
N ARG A 154 -13.43 -12.06 -13.07
CA ARG A 154 -13.15 -12.20 -14.50
C ARG A 154 -12.34 -10.99 -14.97
N LEU A 155 -11.06 -11.19 -15.25
CA LEU A 155 -10.15 -10.14 -15.74
C LEU A 155 -10.03 -10.17 -17.26
N PRO A 156 -9.82 -9.01 -17.93
CA PRO A 156 -9.54 -8.98 -19.35
C PRO A 156 -8.12 -9.50 -19.65
N PRO A 157 -7.88 -10.09 -20.84
CA PRO A 157 -6.52 -10.39 -21.27
C PRO A 157 -5.75 -9.09 -21.50
N LEU A 158 -4.57 -8.99 -20.87
CA LEU A 158 -3.66 -7.86 -21.03
C LEU A 158 -2.56 -8.22 -22.04
N ARG A 159 -2.29 -7.30 -22.96
CA ARG A 159 -1.13 -7.35 -23.86
C ARG A 159 0.07 -6.82 -23.09
N VAL A 160 1.10 -7.66 -22.92
CA VAL A 160 2.29 -7.31 -22.13
C VAL A 160 3.50 -7.20 -23.05
N LEU A 161 4.24 -6.10 -22.89
CA LEU A 161 5.59 -5.94 -23.42
C LEU A 161 6.54 -5.83 -22.24
N GLU A 162 7.49 -6.76 -22.15
CA GLU A 162 8.55 -6.70 -21.15
C GLU A 162 9.82 -6.10 -21.73
N LEU A 163 10.49 -5.24 -20.97
CA LEU A 163 11.81 -4.70 -21.30
C LEU A 163 12.76 -4.90 -20.13
N ALA A 164 13.98 -5.35 -20.40
CA ALA A 164 15.03 -5.47 -19.40
C ALA A 164 16.42 -5.16 -19.99
N PRO A 165 17.38 -4.67 -19.19
CA PRO A 165 18.79 -4.64 -19.59
C PRO A 165 19.29 -6.04 -19.94
N ALA A 166 19.97 -6.21 -21.08
CA ALA A 166 20.45 -7.52 -21.52
C ALA A 166 21.57 -8.11 -20.64
N ASP A 167 22.28 -7.27 -19.91
CA ASP A 167 23.36 -7.67 -18.98
C ASP A 167 22.90 -7.75 -17.51
N GLY A 168 21.64 -7.41 -17.22
CA GLY A 168 21.09 -7.43 -15.86
C GLY A 168 21.72 -6.43 -14.88
N VAL A 169 22.57 -5.51 -15.33
CA VAL A 169 23.33 -4.63 -14.44
C VAL A 169 22.49 -3.40 -14.05
N PRO A 170 22.29 -3.14 -12.73
CA PRO A 170 21.43 -2.07 -12.24
C PRO A 170 22.08 -0.68 -12.27
N TYR A 171 23.41 -0.61 -12.29
CA TYR A 171 24.17 0.64 -12.27
C TYR A 171 25.03 0.76 -13.52
N ARG A 172 24.85 1.87 -14.24
CA ARG A 172 25.59 2.14 -15.46
C ARG A 172 26.12 3.57 -15.45
N LEU A 173 27.29 3.78 -16.04
CA LEU A 173 27.78 5.14 -16.25
C LEU A 173 26.87 5.85 -17.27
N PRO A 174 26.57 7.14 -17.07
CA PRO A 174 25.81 7.92 -18.05
C PRO A 174 26.45 7.85 -19.44
N GLY A 175 25.65 7.59 -20.47
CA GLY A 175 26.10 7.51 -21.86
C GLY A 175 26.66 6.14 -22.29
N THR A 176 26.73 5.15 -21.41
CA THR A 176 27.07 3.79 -21.82
C THR A 176 25.92 3.15 -22.62
N PRO A 177 26.19 2.56 -23.81
CA PRO A 177 25.20 1.81 -24.57
C PRO A 177 24.53 0.73 -23.74
N LEU A 178 23.23 0.53 -23.96
CA LEU A 178 22.38 -0.38 -23.20
C LEU A 178 21.59 -1.28 -24.15
N ASP A 179 22.08 -2.49 -24.32
CA ASP A 179 21.31 -3.54 -25.00
C ASP A 179 20.06 -3.89 -24.18
N LEU A 180 18.96 -4.12 -24.88
CA LEU A 180 17.69 -4.46 -24.26
C LEU A 180 17.25 -5.85 -24.68
N ILE A 181 16.60 -6.56 -23.76
CA ILE A 181 15.79 -7.73 -24.06
C ILE A 181 14.34 -7.27 -24.04
N ALA A 182 13.67 -7.46 -25.18
CA ALA A 182 12.24 -7.25 -25.32
C ALA A 182 11.53 -8.61 -25.37
N ARG A 183 10.49 -8.79 -24.55
CA ARG A 183 9.64 -9.98 -24.60
C ARG A 183 8.20 -9.58 -24.86
N ALA A 184 7.60 -10.17 -25.89
CA ALA A 184 6.18 -9.96 -26.21
C ALA A 184 5.60 -11.23 -26.81
N ALA A 185 4.38 -11.61 -26.40
CA ALA A 185 3.68 -12.78 -26.92
C ALA A 185 4.52 -14.09 -26.93
N GLY A 186 5.35 -14.29 -25.90
CA GLY A 186 6.23 -15.47 -25.78
C GLY A 186 7.49 -15.44 -26.64
N VAL A 187 7.71 -14.39 -27.44
CA VAL A 187 8.92 -14.20 -28.24
C VAL A 187 9.87 -13.27 -27.51
N GLU A 188 11.15 -13.66 -27.44
CA GLU A 188 12.24 -12.85 -26.92
C GLU A 188 13.10 -12.31 -28.06
N GLU A 189 13.42 -11.03 -28.02
CA GLU A 189 14.27 -10.35 -28.99
C GLU A 189 15.30 -9.47 -28.28
N ARG A 190 16.55 -9.49 -28.74
CA ARG A 190 17.61 -8.60 -28.27
C ARG A 190 17.73 -7.38 -29.17
N LEU A 191 17.54 -6.20 -28.59
CA LEU A 191 17.75 -4.92 -29.24
C LEU A 191 19.15 -4.39 -28.91
N VAL A 192 19.97 -4.19 -29.95
CA VAL A 192 21.40 -3.89 -29.81
C VAL A 192 21.66 -2.38 -29.82
N ALA A 193 22.28 -1.86 -28.77
CA ALA A 193 22.54 -0.43 -28.60
C ALA A 193 23.60 0.14 -29.53
N ALA A 194 24.48 -0.71 -30.09
CA ALA A 194 25.43 -0.31 -31.13
C ALA A 194 24.71 0.18 -32.41
N ARG A 195 23.40 -0.09 -32.57
CA ARG A 195 22.57 0.36 -33.69
C ARG A 195 21.35 1.13 -33.15
N PRO A 196 21.53 2.36 -32.64
CA PRO A 196 20.49 3.07 -31.89
C PRO A 196 19.22 3.32 -32.70
N LEU A 197 19.33 3.66 -33.99
CA LEU A 197 18.16 3.83 -34.87
C LEU A 197 17.37 2.53 -35.03
N GLN A 198 18.04 1.41 -35.33
CA GLN A 198 17.37 0.10 -35.46
C GLN A 198 16.70 -0.33 -34.16
N LEU A 199 17.36 -0.11 -33.01
CA LEU A 199 16.77 -0.36 -31.70
C LEU A 199 15.49 0.45 -31.48
N LEU A 200 15.53 1.76 -31.76
CA LEU A 200 14.40 2.66 -31.57
C LEU A 200 13.24 2.36 -32.52
N GLU A 201 13.53 2.11 -33.81
CA GLU A 201 12.53 1.74 -34.80
C GLU A 201 11.88 0.41 -34.46
N ARG A 202 12.67 -0.56 -33.99
CA ARG A 202 12.15 -1.86 -33.57
C ARG A 202 11.28 -1.74 -32.32
N LEU A 203 11.72 -0.95 -31.33
CA LEU A 203 10.93 -0.67 -30.14
C LEU A 203 9.62 0.05 -30.49
N ARG A 204 9.66 1.04 -31.39
CA ARG A 204 8.46 1.70 -31.93
C ARG A 204 7.51 0.69 -32.57
N HIS A 205 8.02 -0.18 -33.44
CA HIS A 205 7.22 -1.23 -34.06
C HIS A 205 6.56 -2.14 -33.02
N LEU A 206 7.27 -2.57 -31.98
CA LEU A 206 6.71 -3.38 -30.90
C LEU A 206 5.59 -2.64 -30.13
N LEU A 207 5.73 -1.34 -29.93
CA LEU A 207 4.73 -0.49 -29.26
C LEU A 207 3.50 -0.21 -30.13
N GLU A 208 3.66 -0.08 -31.45
CA GLU A 208 2.58 0.22 -32.40
C GLU A 208 1.81 -1.04 -32.79
N SER A 209 2.52 -2.08 -33.26
CA SER A 209 1.91 -3.32 -33.73
C SER A 209 1.39 -4.19 -32.57
N GLY A 210 2.15 -4.25 -31.47
CA GLY A 210 1.78 -5.05 -30.30
C GLY A 210 0.72 -4.38 -29.42
N ASP A 211 0.58 -3.05 -29.52
CA ASP A 211 -0.28 -2.20 -28.69
C ASP A 211 -0.41 -2.70 -27.23
N PRO A 212 0.72 -2.80 -26.48
CA PRO A 212 0.72 -3.35 -25.14
C PRO A 212 -0.11 -2.50 -24.18
N ASP A 213 -0.89 -3.14 -23.32
CA ASP A 213 -1.55 -2.50 -22.18
C ASP A 213 -0.57 -2.28 -21.04
N LEU A 214 0.34 -3.22 -20.83
CA LEU A 214 1.30 -3.21 -19.75
C LEU A 214 2.72 -3.23 -20.32
N LEU A 215 3.44 -2.15 -20.06
CA LEU A 215 4.89 -2.09 -20.20
C LEU A 215 5.54 -2.48 -18.87
N LEU A 216 6.15 -3.66 -18.85
CA LEU A 216 6.77 -4.23 -17.67
C LEU A 216 8.30 -4.12 -17.78
N THR A 217 8.93 -3.39 -16.87
CA THR A 217 10.35 -3.03 -17.01
C THR A 217 11.19 -3.54 -15.84
N ASP A 218 12.46 -3.83 -16.10
CA ASP A 218 13.48 -3.93 -15.05
C ASP A 218 14.26 -2.61 -15.00
N TRP A 219 14.18 -1.87 -13.89
CA TRP A 219 14.83 -0.55 -13.74
C TRP A 219 14.27 0.49 -14.72
N GLY A 220 12.97 0.42 -15.02
CA GLY A 220 12.31 1.31 -15.97
C GLY A 220 12.26 2.76 -15.57
N ASP A 221 11.92 3.04 -14.31
CA ASP A 221 11.80 4.43 -13.81
C ASP A 221 13.17 5.08 -13.65
N ASP A 222 14.16 4.33 -13.15
CA ASP A 222 15.48 4.86 -12.81
C ASP A 222 16.45 4.90 -14.01
N LEU A 223 16.35 3.93 -14.94
CA LEU A 223 17.35 3.73 -16.01
C LEU A 223 16.74 3.66 -17.41
N LEU A 224 15.83 2.72 -17.67
CA LEU A 224 15.45 2.39 -19.06
C LEU A 224 14.68 3.51 -19.75
N LEU A 225 13.57 3.97 -19.17
CA LEU A 225 12.71 4.95 -19.83
C LEU A 225 13.39 6.32 -19.97
N PRO A 226 14.09 6.88 -18.95
CA PRO A 226 14.89 8.08 -19.13
C PRO A 226 15.91 7.93 -20.27
N GLY A 227 16.63 6.81 -20.31
CA GLY A 227 17.65 6.54 -21.32
C GLY A 227 17.08 6.41 -22.73
N LEU A 228 15.97 5.69 -22.88
CA LEU A 228 15.27 5.51 -24.16
C LEU A 228 14.68 6.81 -24.68
N VAL A 229 14.04 7.61 -23.83
CA VAL A 229 13.50 8.93 -24.22
C VAL A 229 14.62 9.87 -24.64
N ALA A 230 15.75 9.88 -23.93
CA ALA A 230 16.91 10.67 -24.31
C ALA A 230 17.51 10.21 -25.64
N LEU A 231 17.68 8.89 -25.84
CA LEU A 231 18.22 8.31 -27.07
C LEU A 231 17.33 8.62 -28.28
N ALA A 232 16.01 8.48 -28.10
CA ALA A 232 14.98 8.80 -29.08
C ALA A 232 15.03 10.29 -29.47
N GLY A 233 15.13 11.18 -28.47
CA GLY A 233 15.29 12.62 -28.67
C GLY A 233 16.55 13.00 -29.47
N THR A 234 17.68 12.36 -29.18
CA THR A 234 18.95 12.57 -29.92
C THR A 234 18.86 12.17 -31.38
N HIS A 235 18.08 11.13 -31.70
CA HIS A 235 17.96 10.59 -33.06
C HIS A 235 16.69 11.02 -33.79
N GLY A 236 15.86 11.87 -33.20
CA GLY A 236 14.61 12.35 -33.80
C GLY A 236 13.56 11.27 -34.03
N VAL A 237 13.62 10.16 -33.29
CA VAL A 237 12.62 9.07 -33.37
C VAL A 237 11.55 9.30 -32.29
N GLU A 238 10.28 9.26 -32.67
CA GLU A 238 9.18 9.31 -31.71
C GLU A 238 8.82 7.89 -31.23
N LEU A 239 8.75 7.70 -29.92
CA LEU A 239 8.30 6.44 -29.30
C LEU A 239 6.86 6.60 -28.77
N PRO A 240 5.89 5.80 -29.25
CA PRO A 240 4.50 5.87 -28.80
C PRO A 240 4.32 5.14 -27.47
N LEU A 241 4.89 5.71 -26.40
CA LEU A 241 4.79 5.17 -25.05
C LEU A 241 3.39 5.38 -24.45
N ASP A 242 2.71 6.47 -24.81
CA ASP A 242 1.31 6.73 -24.43
C ASP A 242 0.37 6.32 -25.56
N ARG A 243 -0.84 5.88 -25.22
CA ARG A 243 -1.94 5.78 -26.20
C ARG A 243 -2.61 7.13 -26.46
N GLU A 244 -2.49 8.07 -25.52
CA GLU A 244 -3.04 9.40 -25.70
C GLU A 244 -2.08 10.29 -26.50
N PRO A 245 -2.58 11.00 -27.52
CA PRO A 245 -1.71 11.79 -28.38
C PRO A 245 -1.09 12.98 -27.62
N PRO A 246 0.13 13.43 -28.00
CA PRO A 246 0.88 14.44 -27.26
C PRO A 246 0.13 15.76 -26.99
N HIS A 247 -0.77 16.20 -27.89
CA HIS A 247 -1.54 17.44 -27.75
C HIS A 247 -2.64 17.39 -26.67
N LEU A 248 -3.06 16.18 -26.26
CA LEU A 248 -3.97 15.94 -25.12
C LEU A 248 -3.19 15.56 -23.84
N ASN A 249 -1.85 15.58 -23.91
CA ASN A 249 -0.94 15.35 -22.81
C ASN A 249 -0.30 16.68 -22.35
N PRO A 250 -1.04 17.57 -21.66
CA PRO A 250 -0.58 18.93 -21.38
C PRO A 250 0.51 19.03 -20.30
N LEU A 251 1.16 17.94 -19.88
CA LEU A 251 2.16 18.01 -18.80
C LEU A 251 3.60 18.00 -19.34
N PRO A 252 4.29 19.15 -19.31
CA PRO A 252 5.55 19.26 -18.60
C PRO A 252 5.30 19.61 -17.13
N LEU A 253 6.20 19.14 -16.26
CA LEU A 253 6.35 19.46 -14.84
C LEU A 253 5.35 18.85 -13.84
N PRO A 254 5.82 17.96 -12.95
CA PRO A 254 5.51 18.10 -11.54
C PRO A 254 5.92 19.51 -11.10
N LEU A 255 4.96 20.28 -10.61
CA LEU A 255 5.28 21.37 -9.69
C LEU A 255 6.20 20.82 -8.59
N PRO A 256 7.28 21.53 -8.22
CA PRO A 256 8.16 21.09 -7.15
C PRO A 256 7.30 20.79 -5.90
N LEU A 257 7.57 19.65 -5.27
CA LEU A 257 7.15 19.44 -3.89
C LEU A 257 7.69 20.59 -3.03
N PRO A 258 6.96 21.03 -1.99
CA PRO A 258 7.26 22.27 -1.27
C PRO A 258 8.68 22.26 -0.68
N PRO A 259 9.39 23.41 -0.64
CA PRO A 259 10.46 23.61 0.32
C PRO A 259 9.80 23.78 1.69
N GLY A 260 9.70 22.69 2.45
CA GLY A 260 8.94 22.68 3.69
C GLY A 260 9.12 21.45 4.54
N GLU A 261 10.38 21.04 4.75
CA GLU A 261 10.88 20.50 6.02
C GLU A 261 12.40 20.40 5.91
N ARG A 262 13.09 21.52 6.17
CA ARG A 262 14.41 21.41 6.77
C ARG A 262 14.18 20.72 8.10
N ARG A 263 14.40 19.41 8.17
CA ARG A 263 14.57 18.73 9.46
C ARG A 263 15.75 19.41 10.14
N ARG A 264 15.48 20.20 11.18
CA ARG A 264 16.48 20.50 12.20
C ARG A 264 16.74 19.18 12.93
N GLY A 265 17.96 18.67 12.79
CA GLY A 265 18.38 17.38 13.31
C GLY A 265 19.62 16.87 12.57
N GLU A 266 20.72 17.60 12.77
CA GLU A 266 22.15 17.27 12.66
C GLU A 266 22.64 16.13 11.74
N GLY A 267 23.63 16.46 10.90
CA GLY A 267 24.48 15.51 10.17
C GLY A 267 25.10 16.14 8.92
N ARG A 268 26.33 16.66 9.06
CA ARG A 268 27.21 17.34 8.08
C ARG A 268 26.91 17.15 6.58
N ARG A 269 26.84 18.28 5.87
CA ARG A 269 26.96 18.39 4.41
C ARG A 269 28.28 17.79 3.92
N VAL A 270 28.23 17.00 2.86
CA VAL A 270 29.39 16.72 2.00
C VAL A 270 29.06 17.25 0.60
N GLY A 271 29.89 18.18 0.13
CA GLY A 271 30.22 18.47 -1.27
C GLY A 271 29.09 18.75 -2.26
N GLN A 272 28.92 20.02 -2.63
CA GLN A 272 28.25 20.42 -3.88
C GLN A 272 29.12 20.00 -5.08
N GLY A 273 28.51 19.32 -6.05
CA GLY A 273 29.00 19.19 -7.42
C GLY A 273 27.96 19.82 -8.35
N GLU A 274 28.42 20.75 -9.18
CA GLU A 274 27.63 21.62 -10.04
C GLU A 274 26.71 20.85 -11.00
N GLY A 275 25.41 21.17 -10.95
CA GLY A 275 24.39 20.61 -11.82
C GLY A 275 24.47 21.23 -13.21
N ARG A 276 24.91 20.43 -14.18
CA ARG A 276 24.93 20.72 -15.62
C ARG A 276 23.53 21.10 -16.14
N ALA A 277 23.52 22.08 -17.03
CA ALA A 277 22.36 22.58 -17.75
C ALA A 277 21.50 21.46 -18.36
N ALA A 278 20.19 21.57 -18.17
CA ALA A 278 19.19 20.73 -18.82
C ALA A 278 19.28 20.91 -20.34
N VAL A 279 19.64 19.84 -21.05
CA VAL A 279 19.51 19.78 -22.51
C VAL A 279 18.01 19.68 -22.83
N VAL A 280 17.47 20.73 -23.43
CA VAL A 280 16.09 20.80 -23.91
C VAL A 280 15.96 19.94 -25.16
N ALA A 281 15.52 18.69 -25.01
CA ALA A 281 15.04 17.90 -26.14
C ALA A 281 13.65 18.41 -26.54
N LYS A 282 13.44 18.64 -27.85
CA LYS A 282 12.19 19.13 -28.46
C LYS A 282 10.99 18.16 -28.36
N SER A 283 11.05 17.13 -27.51
CA SER A 283 10.01 16.09 -27.38
C SER A 283 9.02 16.29 -26.21
N GLY A 284 9.07 17.43 -25.50
CA GLY A 284 7.99 17.89 -24.61
C GLY A 284 7.68 17.03 -23.37
N ARG A 285 8.41 15.93 -23.10
CA ARG A 285 8.14 15.05 -21.95
C ARG A 285 9.15 15.26 -20.82
N GLN A 286 8.65 15.51 -19.62
CA GLN A 286 9.43 15.49 -18.37
C GLN A 286 8.86 14.43 -17.42
N ALA A 287 9.75 13.85 -16.61
CA ALA A 287 9.43 13.01 -15.45
C ALA A 287 8.23 13.54 -14.64
N VAL A 288 7.32 12.66 -14.20
CA VAL A 288 6.22 13.01 -13.29
C VAL A 288 6.66 12.73 -11.84
N GLY A 289 6.74 13.79 -11.04
CA GLY A 289 7.46 13.82 -9.76
C GLY A 289 8.84 14.47 -9.95
N GLY A 290 9.18 15.47 -9.14
CA GLY A 290 10.42 16.25 -9.28
C GLY A 290 11.69 15.40 -9.29
N ALA A 291 12.87 16.03 -9.37
CA ALA A 291 14.16 15.33 -9.36
C ALA A 291 14.18 14.17 -8.34
N GLY A 292 14.76 13.03 -8.74
CA GLY A 292 14.84 11.84 -7.90
C GLY A 292 15.37 12.17 -6.51
N ARG A 293 14.84 11.51 -5.48
CA ARG A 293 15.12 11.84 -4.08
C ARG A 293 15.79 10.69 -3.35
N SER A 294 16.77 11.03 -2.53
CA SER A 294 17.33 10.10 -1.55
C SER A 294 16.64 10.28 -0.20
N TYR A 295 16.35 9.19 0.51
CA TYR A 295 15.81 9.22 1.86
C TYR A 295 16.44 8.14 2.72
N LEU A 296 16.54 8.40 4.02
CA LEU A 296 17.03 7.45 5.00
C LEU A 296 15.87 6.57 5.49
N SER A 297 16.03 5.25 5.42
CA SER A 297 15.10 4.28 6.00
C SER A 297 15.89 3.15 6.64
N TYR A 298 15.61 2.85 7.92
CA TYR A 298 16.29 1.79 8.69
C TYR A 298 17.83 1.86 8.59
N GLY A 299 18.41 3.06 8.69
CA GLY A 299 19.86 3.27 8.61
C GLY A 299 20.46 3.17 7.21
N ARG A 300 19.66 2.97 6.15
CA ARG A 300 20.10 2.92 4.75
C ARG A 300 19.64 4.15 3.98
N VAL A 301 20.53 4.70 3.15
CA VAL A 301 20.15 5.72 2.15
C VAL A 301 19.59 5.00 0.94
N LEU A 302 18.32 5.24 0.65
CA LEU A 302 17.62 4.72 -0.52
C LEU A 302 17.41 5.86 -1.51
N TYR A 303 17.75 5.63 -2.78
CA TYR A 303 17.43 6.54 -3.87
C TYR A 303 16.12 6.10 -4.53
N ARG A 304 15.31 7.07 -4.93
CA ARG A 304 14.10 6.85 -5.72
C ARG A 304 14.09 7.83 -6.87
N GLY A 305 14.19 7.33 -8.10
CA GLY A 305 14.09 8.13 -9.30
C GLY A 305 12.68 8.71 -9.53
N PRO A 306 12.56 9.59 -10.53
CA PRO A 306 11.28 10.11 -10.95
C PRO A 306 10.37 9.01 -11.52
N ALA A 307 9.05 9.20 -11.44
CA ALA A 307 8.12 8.24 -12.02
C ALA A 307 7.80 8.58 -13.48
N TYR A 308 7.65 7.53 -14.30
CA TYR A 308 7.19 7.64 -15.69
C TYR A 308 5.84 6.92 -15.84
N PRO A 309 4.73 7.51 -15.35
CA PRO A 309 3.40 6.99 -15.63
C PRO A 309 3.06 7.23 -17.10
N LEU A 310 2.44 6.24 -17.73
CA LEU A 310 1.95 6.30 -19.10
C LEU A 310 0.44 6.56 -19.10
N ARG A 311 -0.09 7.10 -20.20
CA ARG A 311 -1.50 7.45 -20.36
C ARG A 311 -2.17 6.50 -21.33
N GLY A 312 -3.16 5.77 -20.84
CA GLY A 312 -3.83 4.72 -21.60
C GLY A 312 -2.99 3.47 -21.76
N ARG A 313 -1.80 3.42 -21.15
CA ARG A 313 -0.98 2.22 -20.94
C ARG A 313 -0.50 2.23 -19.50
N TRP A 314 -0.22 1.07 -18.94
CA TRP A 314 0.39 0.96 -17.62
C TRP A 314 1.89 0.72 -17.75
N HIS A 315 2.68 1.48 -16.99
CA HIS A 315 4.08 1.16 -16.75
C HIS A 315 4.29 0.69 -15.30
N VAL A 316 4.86 -0.52 -15.18
CA VAL A 316 5.26 -1.12 -13.90
C VAL A 316 6.74 -1.49 -13.97
N ASP A 317 7.51 -0.95 -13.03
CA ASP A 317 8.91 -1.32 -12.82
C ASP A 317 9.00 -2.43 -11.77
N ARG A 318 9.48 -3.60 -12.19
CA ARG A 318 9.59 -4.81 -11.37
C ARG A 318 10.56 -4.65 -10.21
N ARG A 319 11.59 -3.82 -10.37
CA ARG A 319 12.68 -3.67 -9.39
C ARG A 319 12.38 -2.57 -8.39
N ALA A 320 11.63 -1.56 -8.79
CA ALA A 320 11.18 -0.48 -7.89
C ALA A 320 9.84 -0.78 -7.18
N SER A 321 9.05 -1.74 -7.67
CA SER A 321 7.74 -2.05 -7.10
C SER A 321 7.79 -3.10 -5.98
N PHE A 322 7.51 -2.67 -4.74
CA PHE A 322 7.40 -3.56 -3.58
C PHE A 322 6.38 -4.69 -3.82
N PHE A 323 5.16 -4.33 -4.21
CA PHE A 323 4.10 -5.33 -4.40
C PHE A 323 4.41 -6.27 -5.56
N TYR A 324 4.95 -5.77 -6.67
CA TYR A 324 5.35 -6.66 -7.75
C TYR A 324 6.46 -7.63 -7.31
N GLY A 325 7.48 -7.13 -6.60
CA GLY A 325 8.60 -7.96 -6.12
C GLY A 325 8.15 -9.04 -5.14
N GLU A 326 7.24 -8.71 -4.23
CA GLU A 326 6.77 -9.64 -3.19
C GLU A 326 5.63 -10.57 -3.65
N THR A 327 4.81 -10.12 -4.61
CA THR A 327 3.52 -10.77 -4.91
C THR A 327 3.22 -10.90 -6.40
N GLY A 328 4.14 -10.53 -7.28
CA GLY A 328 3.92 -10.53 -8.73
C GLY A 328 2.82 -9.57 -9.18
N LEU A 329 2.37 -9.74 -10.42
CA LEU A 329 1.32 -8.92 -11.01
C LEU A 329 -0.04 -9.17 -10.32
N GLU A 330 -0.32 -10.42 -9.96
CA GLU A 330 -1.59 -10.83 -9.37
C GLU A 330 -1.85 -10.13 -8.03
N GLY A 331 -0.85 -10.10 -7.13
CA GLY A 331 -0.98 -9.41 -5.85
C GLY A 331 -0.97 -7.88 -5.95
N LEU A 332 -0.24 -7.32 -6.94
CA LEU A 332 -0.31 -5.89 -7.25
C LEU A 332 -1.71 -5.49 -7.71
N LEU A 333 -2.31 -6.24 -8.64
CA LEU A 333 -3.66 -5.98 -9.14
C LEU A 333 -4.71 -6.18 -8.05
N GLU A 334 -4.60 -7.22 -7.22
CA GLU A 334 -5.47 -7.44 -6.06
C GLU A 334 -5.44 -6.23 -5.12
N THR A 335 -4.25 -5.74 -4.78
CA THR A 335 -4.09 -4.58 -3.91
C THR A 335 -4.68 -3.32 -4.54
N ALA A 336 -4.41 -3.08 -5.82
CA ALA A 336 -4.92 -1.91 -6.54
C ALA A 336 -6.46 -1.90 -6.61
N ARG A 337 -7.07 -3.07 -6.81
CA ARG A 337 -8.53 -3.29 -6.76
C ARG A 337 -9.11 -2.95 -5.39
N LEU A 338 -8.58 -3.58 -4.34
CA LEU A 338 -9.06 -3.38 -2.96
C LEU A 338 -8.90 -1.94 -2.48
N ALA A 339 -7.78 -1.30 -2.81
CA ALA A 339 -7.48 0.07 -2.43
C ALA A 339 -8.16 1.14 -3.32
N ARG A 340 -8.75 0.72 -4.45
CA ARG A 340 -9.24 1.57 -5.56
C ARG A 340 -8.20 2.59 -6.05
N VAL A 341 -6.95 2.16 -6.11
CA VAL A 341 -5.81 3.00 -6.54
C VAL A 341 -5.42 2.61 -7.97
N PRO A 342 -5.24 3.57 -8.89
CA PRO A 342 -4.71 3.27 -10.23
C PRO A 342 -3.42 2.44 -10.18
N VAL A 343 -3.30 1.40 -11.02
CA VAL A 343 -2.24 0.38 -10.91
C VAL A 343 -0.84 0.98 -10.94
N GLN A 344 -0.58 1.93 -11.82
CA GLN A 344 0.72 2.60 -11.93
C GLN A 344 1.12 3.34 -10.65
N ARG A 345 0.14 3.91 -9.94
CA ARG A 345 0.36 4.53 -8.64
C ARG A 345 0.60 3.46 -7.57
N MET A 346 -0.24 2.42 -7.55
CA MET A 346 -0.11 1.34 -6.57
C MET A 346 1.26 0.66 -6.65
N ALA A 347 1.75 0.41 -7.86
CA ALA A 347 3.07 -0.17 -8.13
C ALA A 347 4.23 0.61 -7.47
N ARG A 348 4.05 1.91 -7.24
CA ARG A 348 5.09 2.82 -6.71
C ARG A 348 4.86 3.20 -5.25
N THR A 349 4.01 2.46 -4.55
CA THR A 349 3.63 2.77 -3.15
C THR A 349 3.86 1.58 -2.22
N THR A 350 3.82 1.87 -0.93
CA THR A 350 4.01 0.88 0.13
C THR A 350 2.67 0.28 0.58
N PRO A 351 2.67 -0.87 1.28
CA PRO A 351 1.43 -1.42 1.83
C PRO A 351 0.67 -0.47 2.76
N GLY A 352 1.38 0.41 3.48
CA GLY A 352 0.77 1.46 4.30
C GLY A 352 -0.10 2.44 3.50
N THR A 353 0.25 2.65 2.22
CA THR A 353 -0.56 3.47 1.31
C THR A 353 -1.83 2.73 0.89
N ALA A 354 -1.78 1.41 0.71
CA ALA A 354 -2.96 0.61 0.37
C ALA A 354 -4.01 0.69 1.49
N ILE A 355 -3.63 0.44 2.75
CA ILE A 355 -4.57 0.54 3.88
C ILE A 355 -5.12 1.97 4.05
N THR A 356 -4.27 2.99 3.93
CA THR A 356 -4.71 4.40 3.96
C THR A 356 -5.73 4.67 2.85
N SER A 357 -5.52 4.12 1.67
CA SER A 357 -6.42 4.31 0.53
C SER A 357 -7.76 3.60 0.73
N MET A 358 -7.78 2.44 1.38
CA MET A 358 -9.04 1.77 1.74
C MET A 358 -9.84 2.57 2.78
N GLN A 359 -9.14 3.17 3.75
CA GLN A 359 -9.75 4.07 4.75
C GLN A 359 -10.32 5.34 4.10
N LEU A 360 -9.57 5.93 3.17
CA LEU A 360 -10.00 7.11 2.41
C LEU A 360 -11.21 6.81 1.52
N ASP A 361 -11.25 5.65 0.86
CA ASP A 361 -12.42 5.20 0.07
C ASP A 361 -13.68 5.23 0.95
N LEU A 362 -13.60 4.57 2.10
CA LEU A 362 -14.73 4.46 3.02
C LEU A 362 -15.18 5.83 3.53
N ALA A 363 -14.23 6.68 3.95
CA ALA A 363 -14.55 8.03 4.41
C ALA A 363 -15.23 8.87 3.32
N VAL A 364 -14.71 8.86 2.10
CA VAL A 364 -15.26 9.63 0.97
C VAL A 364 -16.67 9.14 0.61
N ARG A 365 -16.88 7.82 0.52
CA ARG A 365 -18.18 7.23 0.17
C ARG A 365 -19.25 7.48 1.22
N GLU A 366 -18.86 7.65 2.49
CA GLU A 366 -19.77 8.02 3.58
C GLU A 366 -19.93 9.53 3.77
N GLY A 367 -19.33 10.35 2.91
CA GLY A 367 -19.38 11.79 3.02
C GLY A 367 -18.61 12.36 4.22
N VAL A 368 -17.75 11.56 4.86
CA VAL A 368 -16.89 11.99 5.97
C VAL A 368 -15.74 12.82 5.42
N LEU A 369 -15.55 14.01 5.99
CA LEU A 369 -14.47 14.91 5.62
C LEU A 369 -13.12 14.36 6.04
N VAL A 370 -12.19 14.31 5.09
CA VAL A 370 -10.82 13.88 5.30
C VAL A 370 -9.95 15.12 5.52
N PRO A 371 -9.36 15.31 6.71
CA PRO A 371 -8.54 16.49 6.98
C PRO A 371 -7.28 16.49 6.13
N TRP A 372 -6.91 17.66 5.56
CA TRP A 372 -5.67 17.77 4.80
C TRP A 372 -4.45 17.44 5.68
N LYS A 373 -4.38 18.03 6.87
CA LYS A 373 -3.35 17.77 7.87
C LYS A 373 -3.97 17.18 9.13
N LYS A 374 -3.33 16.13 9.66
CA LYS A 374 -3.70 15.53 10.95
C LYS A 374 -3.62 16.61 12.04
N ARG A 375 -4.66 16.69 12.87
CA ARG A 375 -4.76 17.65 13.98
C ARG A 375 -4.63 17.00 15.34
N GLU A 376 -4.75 15.67 15.43
CA GLU A 376 -4.73 14.92 16.69
C GLU A 376 -3.29 14.52 17.06
N PRO A 377 -2.62 15.26 17.97
CA PRO A 377 -1.41 14.75 18.60
C PRO A 377 -1.75 13.58 19.52
N GLU A 378 -0.72 12.87 19.94
CA GLU A 378 -0.81 11.97 21.08
C GLU A 378 -1.24 12.75 22.34
N ALA A 379 -2.13 12.14 23.14
CA ALA A 379 -2.51 12.73 24.42
C ALA A 379 -1.33 12.72 25.39
N PHE A 380 -1.25 13.72 26.27
CA PHE A 380 -0.17 13.77 27.26
C PHE A 380 -0.19 12.53 28.17
N LYS A 381 0.97 11.90 28.34
CA LYS A 381 1.21 10.79 29.26
C LYS A 381 2.31 11.14 30.25
N SER A 382 2.11 10.81 31.53
CA SER A 382 3.17 10.90 32.52
C SER A 382 4.24 9.83 32.28
N GLY A 383 5.44 9.99 32.84
CA GLY A 383 6.49 8.97 32.73
C GLY A 383 6.07 7.59 33.24
N LEU A 384 5.26 7.55 34.31
CA LEU A 384 4.69 6.30 34.84
C LEU A 384 3.66 5.68 33.90
N ALA A 385 2.83 6.51 33.24
CA ALA A 385 1.88 6.03 32.25
C ALA A 385 2.60 5.44 31.03
N LEU A 386 3.70 6.06 30.58
CA LEU A 386 4.52 5.54 29.48
C LEU A 386 5.11 4.16 29.78
N LEU A 387 5.57 3.90 31.01
CA LEU A 387 6.05 2.57 31.40
C LEU A 387 4.99 1.46 31.30
N THR A 388 3.71 1.84 31.34
CA THR A 388 2.59 0.90 31.27
C THR A 388 2.09 0.76 29.83
N ALA A 389 1.83 1.88 29.16
CA ALA A 389 1.21 1.93 27.84
C ALA A 389 2.18 1.65 26.68
N ASP A 390 3.44 2.10 26.75
CA ASP A 390 4.44 1.92 25.68
C ASP A 390 5.13 0.53 25.77
N LYS A 391 4.31 -0.50 25.96
CA LYS A 391 4.74 -1.90 25.96
C LYS A 391 4.52 -2.51 24.58
N GLY A 392 5.57 -3.13 24.06
CA GLY A 392 5.49 -3.97 22.87
C GLY A 392 4.69 -5.27 23.09
N GLY A 393 4.74 -6.15 22.09
CA GLY A 393 4.18 -7.50 22.20
C GLY A 393 4.84 -8.33 23.30
N LEU A 394 4.12 -9.32 23.84
CA LEU A 394 4.63 -10.18 24.90
C LEU A 394 5.80 -11.03 24.36
N VAL A 395 6.89 -11.09 25.15
CA VAL A 395 8.00 -11.99 24.89
C VAL A 395 8.22 -12.86 26.13
N TYR A 396 7.88 -14.14 26.02
CA TYR A 396 8.18 -15.13 27.04
C TYR A 396 9.54 -15.75 26.73
N ARG A 397 10.53 -15.53 27.60
CA ARG A 397 11.92 -15.93 27.32
C ARG A 397 12.02 -17.46 27.06
N PRO A 398 12.73 -17.88 26.00
CA PRO A 398 12.86 -19.29 25.71
C PRO A 398 13.59 -20.07 26.81
N SER A 399 13.22 -21.33 27.00
CA SER A 399 14.03 -22.27 27.77
C SER A 399 15.24 -22.72 26.94
N PRO A 400 16.49 -22.39 27.31
CA PRO A 400 17.67 -22.72 26.50
C PRO A 400 17.84 -24.23 26.35
N GLY A 401 18.43 -24.64 25.21
CA GLY A 401 18.78 -26.03 24.94
C GLY A 401 17.98 -26.65 23.80
N VAL A 402 18.08 -27.98 23.70
CA VAL A 402 17.46 -28.79 22.65
C VAL A 402 16.16 -29.38 23.19
N HIS A 403 15.08 -29.22 22.44
CA HIS A 403 13.75 -29.73 22.78
C HIS A 403 13.19 -30.54 21.62
N ALA A 404 12.50 -31.64 21.92
CA ALA A 404 11.85 -32.49 20.93
C ALA A 404 10.32 -32.50 21.13
N GLY A 405 9.58 -32.75 20.05
CA GLY A 405 8.11 -32.82 20.08
C GLY A 405 7.45 -31.51 20.48
N VAL A 406 7.96 -30.39 19.97
CA VAL A 406 7.47 -29.04 20.31
C VAL A 406 6.48 -28.57 19.25
N GLY A 407 5.25 -28.23 19.63
CA GLY A 407 4.28 -27.61 18.73
C GLY A 407 4.46 -26.09 18.68
N GLU A 408 4.49 -25.53 17.47
CA GLU A 408 4.42 -24.09 17.26
C GLU A 408 2.99 -23.70 16.87
N LEU A 409 2.34 -22.93 17.74
CA LEU A 409 1.02 -22.35 17.52
C LEU A 409 1.19 -20.87 17.16
N ASP A 410 0.54 -20.44 16.08
CA ASP A 410 0.61 -19.09 15.52
C ASP A 410 -0.79 -18.47 15.48
N PHE A 411 -0.94 -17.27 16.04
CA PHE A 411 -2.17 -16.48 15.93
C PHE A 411 -2.29 -15.90 14.53
N ALA A 412 -3.24 -16.41 13.74
CA ALA A 412 -3.36 -16.06 12.34
C ALA A 412 -3.74 -14.58 12.17
N SER A 413 -2.78 -13.76 11.72
CA SER A 413 -2.98 -12.31 11.59
C SER A 413 -3.50 -11.67 12.88
N MET A 414 -2.82 -11.98 13.98
CA MET A 414 -3.21 -11.57 15.33
C MET A 414 -3.63 -10.10 15.44
N TYR A 415 -2.82 -9.14 14.99
CA TYR A 415 -3.14 -7.72 15.16
C TYR A 415 -4.37 -7.26 14.33
N PRO A 416 -4.49 -7.56 13.02
CA PRO A 416 -5.75 -7.33 12.31
C PRO A 416 -6.97 -8.01 12.96
N ALA A 417 -6.81 -9.23 13.46
CA ALA A 417 -7.89 -9.94 14.13
C ALA A 417 -8.30 -9.26 15.44
N ILE A 418 -7.34 -8.77 16.24
CA ILE A 418 -7.59 -7.97 17.45
C ILE A 418 -8.37 -6.70 17.11
N MET A 419 -7.94 -5.95 16.09
CA MET A 419 -8.63 -4.73 15.66
C MET A 419 -10.09 -5.00 15.29
N VAL A 420 -10.35 -6.11 14.58
CA VAL A 420 -11.69 -6.49 14.14
C VAL A 420 -12.54 -7.04 15.28
N HIS A 421 -11.96 -7.89 16.13
CA HIS A 421 -12.65 -8.58 17.23
C HIS A 421 -13.00 -7.62 18.37
N HIS A 422 -12.07 -6.73 18.74
CA HIS A 422 -12.26 -5.78 19.84
C HIS A 422 -12.73 -4.39 19.39
N ASN A 423 -13.00 -4.20 18.08
CA ASN A 423 -13.38 -2.92 17.46
C ASN A 423 -12.34 -1.80 17.69
N VAL A 424 -11.04 -2.12 17.72
CA VAL A 424 -10.00 -1.12 17.98
C VAL A 424 -9.74 -0.28 16.73
N SER A 425 -10.09 1.00 16.82
CA SER A 425 -9.96 2.00 15.76
C SER A 425 -9.73 3.39 16.37
N PRO A 426 -9.05 4.34 15.69
CA PRO A 426 -8.72 5.66 16.24
C PRO A 426 -9.88 6.42 16.90
N GLU A 427 -11.05 6.40 16.28
CA GLU A 427 -12.25 7.08 16.73
C GLU A 427 -13.02 6.32 17.82
N THR A 428 -12.76 5.01 17.97
CA THR A 428 -13.40 4.18 19.00
C THR A 428 -12.65 4.22 20.33
N VAL A 429 -11.34 4.48 20.30
CA VAL A 429 -10.49 4.55 21.50
C VAL A 429 -10.75 5.87 22.24
N ASN A 430 -11.21 5.74 23.48
CA ASN A 430 -11.62 6.83 24.36
C ASN A 430 -12.71 7.71 23.71
N CYS A 431 -13.67 7.09 23.01
CA CYS A 431 -14.82 7.82 22.48
C CYS A 431 -15.57 8.50 23.63
N PRO A 432 -15.89 9.80 23.53
CA PRO A 432 -16.67 10.50 24.56
C PRO A 432 -18.13 10.06 24.61
N CYS A 433 -18.59 9.30 23.62
CA CYS A 433 -19.98 8.89 23.44
C CYS A 433 -20.48 7.85 24.44
N CYS A 434 -19.60 7.04 25.03
CA CYS A 434 -20.00 5.97 25.95
C CYS A 434 -18.88 5.56 26.90
N GLY A 435 -19.22 4.79 27.94
CA GLY A 435 -18.25 4.25 28.89
C GLY A 435 -17.26 3.22 28.31
N GLY A 436 -17.55 2.65 27.13
CA GLY A 436 -16.72 1.70 26.40
C GLY A 436 -16.39 0.40 27.16
N VAL A 437 -15.66 -0.49 26.51
CA VAL A 437 -15.06 -1.69 27.11
C VAL A 437 -13.61 -1.37 27.49
N LEU A 438 -13.22 -1.71 28.73
CA LEU A 438 -11.88 -1.43 29.23
C LEU A 438 -10.83 -2.27 28.48
N VAL A 439 -9.75 -1.63 28.07
CA VAL A 439 -8.56 -2.28 27.53
C VAL A 439 -7.74 -2.85 28.70
N PRO A 440 -7.25 -4.09 28.62
CA PRO A 440 -6.37 -4.66 29.64
C PRO A 440 -5.16 -3.75 29.89
N GLU A 441 -4.70 -3.66 31.14
CA GLU A 441 -3.49 -2.93 31.57
C GLU A 441 -3.48 -1.39 31.37
N ASP A 442 -4.12 -0.84 30.33
CA ASP A 442 -3.80 0.49 29.78
C ASP A 442 -4.91 1.55 29.96
N GLY A 443 -5.96 1.25 30.73
CA GLY A 443 -6.99 2.22 31.17
C GLY A 443 -7.88 2.81 30.06
N TYR A 444 -7.53 2.58 28.79
CA TYR A 444 -8.29 3.00 27.63
C TYR A 444 -9.62 2.27 27.53
N ARG A 445 -10.55 2.89 26.81
CA ARG A 445 -11.90 2.35 26.61
C ARG A 445 -12.22 2.28 25.12
N ILE A 446 -12.78 1.16 24.67
CA ILE A 446 -13.18 0.96 23.28
C ILE A 446 -14.69 1.09 23.13
N CYS A 447 -15.11 1.99 22.24
CA CYS A 447 -16.51 2.18 21.87
C CYS A 447 -17.06 1.01 21.04
N TRP A 448 -18.31 0.62 21.33
CA TRP A 448 -19.08 -0.36 20.55
C TRP A 448 -20.42 0.18 20.04
N GLN A 449 -20.68 1.48 20.21
CA GLN A 449 -21.89 2.12 19.68
C GLN A 449 -21.86 2.26 18.16
N HIS A 450 -20.67 2.15 17.55
CA HIS A 450 -20.48 2.16 16.11
C HIS A 450 -19.26 1.31 15.74
N ASP A 451 -19.30 0.73 14.54
CA ASP A 451 -18.17 0.00 13.99
C ASP A 451 -17.05 0.98 13.60
N GLY A 452 -15.86 0.75 14.15
CA GLY A 452 -14.68 1.53 13.84
C GLY A 452 -14.20 1.33 12.41
N LEU A 453 -13.59 2.37 11.84
CA LEU A 453 -13.00 2.41 10.51
C LEU A 453 -12.07 1.23 10.27
N MET A 454 -11.19 0.92 11.23
CA MET A 454 -10.27 -0.21 11.11
C MET A 454 -11.00 -1.54 11.00
N ARG A 455 -12.02 -1.78 11.82
CA ARG A 455 -12.85 -2.99 11.77
C ARG A 455 -13.54 -3.13 10.42
N ARG A 456 -14.13 -2.03 9.91
CA ARG A 456 -14.86 -2.02 8.64
C ARG A 456 -13.96 -2.20 7.41
N VAL A 457 -12.72 -1.72 7.49
CA VAL A 457 -11.72 -1.90 6.43
C VAL A 457 -11.05 -3.28 6.48
N LEU A 458 -10.65 -3.73 7.67
CA LEU A 458 -9.89 -4.97 7.83
C LEU A 458 -10.76 -6.23 7.91
N GLY A 459 -12.00 -6.13 8.39
CA GLY A 459 -12.90 -7.28 8.49
C GLY A 459 -13.09 -8.01 7.15
N PRO A 460 -13.53 -7.31 6.09
CA PRO A 460 -13.63 -7.90 4.75
C PRO A 460 -12.29 -8.40 4.19
N LEU A 461 -11.17 -7.75 4.55
CA LEU A 461 -9.83 -8.16 4.13
C LEU A 461 -9.39 -9.47 4.79
N VAL A 462 -9.60 -9.62 6.10
CA VAL A 462 -9.31 -10.85 6.83
C VAL A 462 -10.14 -12.00 6.28
N GLU A 463 -11.43 -11.76 6.01
CA GLU A 463 -12.34 -12.75 5.45
C GLU A 463 -11.96 -13.17 4.02
N LEU A 464 -11.65 -12.21 3.14
CA LEU A 464 -11.19 -12.51 1.78
C LEU A 464 -9.89 -13.33 1.80
N ARG A 465 -8.94 -12.98 2.67
CA ARG A 465 -7.70 -13.75 2.83
C ARG A 465 -7.96 -15.18 3.31
N ARG A 466 -8.91 -15.36 4.24
CA ARG A 466 -9.34 -16.69 4.70
C ARG A 466 -9.89 -17.52 3.55
N ARG A 467 -10.76 -16.95 2.72
CA ARG A 467 -11.33 -17.61 1.54
C ARG A 467 -10.29 -17.96 0.48
N LEU A 468 -9.32 -17.07 0.22
CA LEU A 468 -8.21 -17.36 -0.70
C LEU A 468 -7.38 -18.55 -0.21
N LYS A 469 -7.04 -18.59 1.08
CA LYS A 469 -6.33 -19.74 1.69
C LYS A 469 -7.12 -21.04 1.58
N GLN A 470 -8.44 -20.99 1.73
CA GLN A 470 -9.29 -22.16 1.55
C GLN A 470 -9.29 -22.65 0.09
N ALA A 471 -9.43 -21.74 -0.88
CA ALA A 471 -9.36 -22.09 -2.30
C ALA A 471 -8.00 -22.71 -2.69
N MET A 472 -6.90 -22.29 -2.05
CA MET A 472 -5.57 -22.87 -2.26
C MET A 472 -5.43 -24.34 -1.85
N GLN A 473 -6.32 -24.85 -0.97
CA GLN A 473 -6.25 -26.24 -0.52
C GLN A 473 -6.57 -27.22 -1.66
N THR A 474 -7.44 -26.83 -2.58
CA THR A 474 -7.86 -27.64 -3.73
C THR A 474 -7.19 -27.23 -5.04
N ALA A 475 -6.66 -26.00 -5.12
CA ALA A 475 -5.99 -25.50 -6.33
C ALA A 475 -4.61 -26.14 -6.54
N VAL A 476 -4.20 -26.25 -7.82
CA VAL A 476 -2.91 -26.83 -8.24
C VAL A 476 -2.23 -25.96 -9.30
N GLY A 477 -0.92 -26.13 -9.47
CA GLY A 477 -0.14 -25.43 -10.50
C GLY A 477 -0.27 -23.90 -10.44
N ALA A 478 -0.42 -23.27 -11.61
CA ALA A 478 -0.48 -21.81 -11.76
C ALA A 478 -1.64 -21.15 -11.01
N GLU A 479 -2.78 -21.83 -10.85
CA GLU A 479 -3.92 -21.30 -10.08
C GLU A 479 -3.55 -21.13 -8.61
N ARG A 480 -2.91 -22.15 -8.03
CA ARG A 480 -2.47 -22.12 -6.63
C ARG A 480 -1.44 -21.00 -6.40
N GLU A 481 -0.51 -20.82 -7.34
CA GLU A 481 0.48 -19.74 -7.28
C GLU A 481 -0.17 -18.36 -7.34
N ALA A 482 -1.15 -18.16 -8.22
CA ALA A 482 -1.89 -16.91 -8.33
C ALA A 482 -2.68 -16.61 -7.04
N LEU A 483 -3.32 -17.61 -6.46
CA LEU A 483 -4.01 -17.47 -5.16
C LEU A 483 -3.04 -17.16 -4.02
N ASP A 484 -1.85 -17.78 -4.02
CA ASP A 484 -0.82 -17.51 -3.00
C ASP A 484 -0.30 -16.07 -3.07
N ARG A 485 -0.04 -15.58 -4.28
CA ARG A 485 0.34 -14.19 -4.54
C ARG A 485 -0.71 -13.21 -4.03
N ARG A 486 -1.99 -13.49 -4.30
CA ARG A 486 -3.11 -12.66 -3.83
C ARG A 486 -3.24 -12.68 -2.30
N GLN A 487 -3.22 -13.85 -1.65
CA GLN A 487 -3.31 -13.90 -0.18
C GLN A 487 -2.10 -13.25 0.50
N THR A 488 -0.92 -13.32 -0.12
CA THR A 488 0.31 -12.67 0.36
C THR A 488 0.19 -11.15 0.28
N ALA A 489 -0.45 -10.60 -0.75
CA ALA A 489 -0.73 -9.17 -0.82
C ALA A 489 -1.62 -8.70 0.34
N LEU A 490 -2.70 -9.45 0.64
CA LEU A 490 -3.58 -9.15 1.78
C LEU A 490 -2.84 -9.32 3.12
N LYS A 491 -1.95 -10.31 3.24
CA LYS A 491 -1.08 -10.48 4.42
C LYS A 491 -0.25 -9.22 4.65
N TRP A 492 0.39 -8.69 3.61
CA TRP A 492 1.20 -7.48 3.72
C TRP A 492 0.39 -6.27 4.19
N ILE A 493 -0.82 -6.06 3.65
CA ILE A 493 -1.73 -4.99 4.12
C ILE A 493 -2.08 -5.19 5.59
N GLY A 494 -2.39 -6.42 6.00
CA GLY A 494 -2.67 -6.76 7.40
C GLY A 494 -1.49 -6.48 8.33
N VAL A 495 -0.29 -6.90 7.97
CA VAL A 495 0.93 -6.72 8.80
C VAL A 495 1.22 -5.24 9.05
N VAL A 496 1.08 -4.39 8.03
CA VAL A 496 1.38 -2.95 8.19
C VAL A 496 0.29 -2.16 8.92
N SER A 497 -0.94 -2.68 8.98
CA SER A 497 -2.07 -1.96 9.60
C SER A 497 -1.83 -1.64 11.08
N PHE A 498 -1.10 -2.49 11.79
CA PHE A 498 -0.70 -2.28 13.19
C PHE A 498 0.32 -1.14 13.34
N GLY A 499 1.41 -1.21 12.59
CA GLY A 499 2.43 -0.16 12.61
C GLY A 499 1.91 1.19 12.09
N TYR A 500 0.93 1.17 11.19
CA TYR A 500 0.27 2.37 10.68
C TYR A 500 -0.39 3.20 11.78
N LEU A 501 -1.07 2.56 12.75
CA LEU A 501 -1.76 3.30 13.81
C LEU A 501 -0.81 4.07 14.73
N GLY A 502 0.41 3.57 14.93
CA GLY A 502 1.48 4.24 15.69
C GLY A 502 2.30 5.24 14.87
N TYR A 503 2.07 5.37 13.56
CA TYR A 503 2.82 6.29 12.72
C TYR A 503 2.33 7.73 12.84
N HIS A 504 3.20 8.67 13.22
CA HIS A 504 2.80 10.06 13.45
C HIS A 504 2.11 10.75 12.25
N ASN A 505 2.49 10.43 11.01
CA ASN A 505 1.86 11.00 9.81
C ASN A 505 0.70 10.16 9.25
N ALA A 506 0.30 9.07 9.92
CA ALA A 506 -0.88 8.33 9.52
C ALA A 506 -2.13 9.20 9.71
N ARG A 507 -2.88 9.37 8.62
CA ARG A 507 -4.04 10.27 8.56
C ARG A 507 -5.14 9.87 9.53
N PHE A 508 -5.32 8.56 9.67
CA PHE A 508 -6.19 7.90 10.63
C PHE A 508 -5.35 7.14 11.67
N GLY A 509 -4.19 7.68 12.07
CA GLY A 509 -3.34 7.08 13.10
C GLY A 509 -3.66 7.63 14.49
N LYS A 510 -3.67 6.77 15.51
CA LYS A 510 -3.79 7.14 16.92
C LYS A 510 -2.96 6.17 17.74
N ILE A 511 -1.99 6.67 18.48
CA ILE A 511 -1.03 5.83 19.22
C ILE A 511 -1.73 5.01 20.31
N GLU A 512 -2.77 5.57 20.93
CA GLU A 512 -3.57 4.87 21.93
C GLU A 512 -4.29 3.65 21.34
N ALA A 513 -4.60 3.67 20.04
CA ALA A 513 -5.11 2.49 19.35
C ALA A 513 -4.02 1.43 19.15
N HIS A 514 -2.78 1.85 18.85
CA HIS A 514 -1.63 0.96 18.74
C HIS A 514 -1.32 0.27 20.08
N GLU A 515 -1.29 1.04 21.18
CA GLU A 515 -1.10 0.56 22.54
C GLU A 515 -2.22 -0.40 22.96
N ALA A 516 -3.48 -0.05 22.67
CA ALA A 516 -4.60 -0.95 22.96
C ALA A 516 -4.49 -2.31 22.25
N ILE A 517 -3.99 -2.33 21.01
CA ILE A 517 -3.76 -3.58 20.27
C ILE A 517 -2.67 -4.41 20.92
N THR A 518 -1.57 -3.81 21.38
CA THR A 518 -0.51 -4.56 22.07
C THR A 518 -1.01 -5.12 23.39
N ALA A 519 -1.82 -4.36 24.13
CA ALA A 519 -2.45 -4.80 25.37
C ALA A 519 -3.35 -6.03 25.18
N PHE A 520 -4.31 -5.97 24.25
CA PHE A 520 -5.13 -7.14 23.91
C PHE A 520 -4.28 -8.31 23.41
N GLY A 521 -3.18 -8.03 22.73
CA GLY A 521 -2.27 -9.08 22.28
C GLY A 521 -1.54 -9.78 23.43
N ARG A 522 -1.08 -9.02 24.43
CA ARG A 522 -0.51 -9.59 25.66
C ARG A 522 -1.54 -10.44 26.40
N GLU A 523 -2.75 -9.92 26.57
CA GLU A 523 -3.86 -10.64 27.21
C GLU A 523 -4.18 -11.96 26.49
N ALA A 524 -4.27 -11.95 25.16
CA ALA A 524 -4.54 -13.16 24.39
C ALA A 524 -3.45 -14.23 24.56
N LEU A 525 -2.17 -13.83 24.60
CA LEU A 525 -1.07 -14.77 24.84
C LEU A 525 -1.03 -15.28 26.28
N LEU A 526 -1.34 -14.43 27.26
CA LEU A 526 -1.45 -14.86 28.66
C LEU A 526 -2.57 -15.89 28.82
N ARG A 527 -3.74 -15.61 28.23
CA ARG A 527 -4.87 -16.55 28.25
C ARG A 527 -4.55 -17.87 27.56
N ALA A 528 -3.85 -17.81 26.43
CA ALA A 528 -3.40 -19.00 25.70
C ALA A 528 -2.42 -19.84 26.53
N LYS A 529 -1.49 -19.19 27.25
CA LYS A 529 -0.55 -19.85 28.16
C LYS A 529 -1.28 -20.55 29.30
N GLU A 530 -2.22 -19.89 29.97
CA GLU A 530 -3.01 -20.48 31.06
C GLU A 530 -3.77 -21.73 30.60
N LEU A 531 -4.42 -21.65 29.43
CA LEU A 531 -5.13 -22.78 28.84
C LEU A 531 -4.18 -23.94 28.47
N ALA A 532 -3.04 -23.63 27.88
CA ALA A 532 -2.03 -24.63 27.54
C ALA A 532 -1.54 -25.38 28.80
N GLU A 533 -1.22 -24.65 29.86
CA GLU A 533 -0.76 -25.23 31.14
C GLU A 533 -1.85 -26.06 31.82
N ALA A 534 -3.10 -25.59 31.80
CA ALA A 534 -4.25 -26.35 32.30
C ALA A 534 -4.46 -27.69 31.56
N ARG A 535 -3.99 -27.80 30.31
CA ARG A 535 -4.03 -29.02 29.49
C ARG A 535 -2.72 -29.83 29.53
N GLY A 536 -1.84 -29.50 30.47
CA GLY A 536 -0.58 -30.21 30.73
C GLY A 536 0.53 -29.89 29.73
N PHE A 537 0.39 -28.84 28.91
CA PHE A 537 1.47 -28.36 28.05
C PHE A 537 2.41 -27.46 28.85
N ARG A 538 3.70 -27.68 28.66
CA ARG A 538 4.75 -26.80 29.12
C ARG A 538 4.98 -25.69 28.10
N MET A 539 4.98 -24.45 28.57
CA MET A 539 5.35 -23.27 27.78
C MET A 539 6.89 -23.17 27.67
N LEU A 540 7.44 -23.32 26.47
CA LEU A 540 8.88 -23.25 26.22
C LEU A 540 9.33 -21.86 25.78
N HIS A 541 8.56 -21.20 24.92
CA HIS A 541 8.86 -19.87 24.38
C HIS A 541 7.57 -19.21 23.89
N GLY A 542 7.51 -17.88 23.90
CA GLY A 542 6.45 -17.10 23.28
C GLY A 542 7.04 -15.82 22.72
N LEU A 543 6.65 -15.48 21.50
CA LEU A 543 7.18 -14.32 20.79
C LEU A 543 6.05 -13.67 20.00
N THR A 544 5.60 -12.50 20.47
CA THR A 544 4.60 -11.62 19.83
C THR A 544 3.23 -12.23 19.54
N ASP A 545 3.18 -13.20 18.63
CA ASP A 545 2.00 -13.82 18.04
C ASP A 545 2.11 -15.36 17.95
N CYS A 546 3.21 -15.93 18.44
CA CYS A 546 3.43 -17.38 18.41
C CYS A 546 3.87 -17.94 19.77
N LEU A 547 3.55 -19.22 19.99
CA LEU A 547 3.79 -19.98 21.20
C LEU A 547 4.45 -21.32 20.85
N TRP A 548 5.50 -21.68 21.60
CA TRP A 548 6.13 -23.00 21.53
C TRP A 548 5.76 -23.79 22.77
N LEU A 549 5.00 -24.84 22.55
CA LEU A 549 4.38 -25.65 23.59
C LEU A 549 4.87 -27.08 23.49
N GLN A 550 5.03 -27.74 24.64
CA GLN A 550 5.51 -29.12 24.69
C GLN A 550 4.68 -29.93 25.67
N ARG A 551 4.17 -31.08 25.22
CA ARG A 551 3.58 -32.10 26.10
C ARG A 551 4.04 -33.48 25.67
N ARG A 552 4.49 -34.29 26.63
CA ARG A 552 5.01 -35.63 26.34
C ARG A 552 3.92 -36.48 25.70
N GLY A 553 4.23 -37.08 24.54
CA GLY A 553 3.29 -37.93 23.80
C GLY A 553 2.19 -37.18 23.05
N ALA A 554 2.22 -35.84 23.00
CA ALA A 554 1.27 -35.08 22.20
C ALA A 554 1.61 -35.16 20.71
N GLY A 555 0.60 -35.48 19.90
CA GLY A 555 0.68 -35.45 18.44
C GLY A 555 0.01 -34.21 17.84
N GLU A 556 0.02 -34.12 16.51
CA GLU A 556 -0.58 -32.99 15.78
C GLU A 556 -2.05 -32.74 16.14
N ALA A 557 -2.84 -33.81 16.35
CA ALA A 557 -4.24 -33.71 16.74
C ALA A 557 -4.46 -33.02 18.10
N ASP A 558 -3.55 -33.23 19.05
CA ASP A 558 -3.59 -32.59 20.36
C ASP A 558 -3.31 -31.08 20.26
N TYR A 559 -2.29 -30.72 19.48
CA TYR A 559 -1.96 -29.31 19.21
C TYR A 559 -3.09 -28.62 18.46
N ALA A 560 -3.73 -29.29 17.50
CA ALA A 560 -4.88 -28.76 16.77
C ALA A 560 -6.11 -28.57 17.68
N ALA A 561 -6.35 -29.49 18.61
CA ALA A 561 -7.41 -29.35 19.61
C ALA A 561 -7.15 -28.15 20.54
N LEU A 562 -5.92 -28.01 21.02
CA LEU A 562 -5.51 -26.86 21.84
C LEU A 562 -5.63 -25.54 21.07
N ALA A 563 -5.20 -25.49 19.81
CA ALA A 563 -5.32 -24.30 18.97
C ALA A 563 -6.79 -23.87 18.78
N ARG A 564 -7.72 -24.82 18.55
CA ARG A 564 -9.16 -24.52 18.47
C ARG A 564 -9.70 -23.94 19.78
N GLU A 565 -9.29 -24.50 20.91
CA GLU A 565 -9.73 -24.03 22.22
C GLU A 565 -9.20 -22.63 22.56
N ILE A 566 -7.90 -22.38 22.32
CA ILE A 566 -7.31 -21.05 22.47
C ILE A 566 -8.03 -20.06 21.55
N GLY A 567 -8.29 -20.44 20.30
CA GLY A 567 -8.99 -19.58 19.36
C GLY A 567 -10.42 -19.24 19.80
N ALA A 568 -11.16 -20.21 20.35
CA ALA A 568 -12.49 -19.98 20.90
C ALA A 568 -12.46 -19.08 22.15
N ALA A 569 -11.47 -19.25 23.02
CA ALA A 569 -11.37 -18.48 24.26
C ALA A 569 -10.87 -17.03 24.06
N THR A 570 -10.01 -16.81 23.06
CA THR A 570 -9.45 -15.48 22.76
C THR A 570 -10.24 -14.72 21.70
N GLY A 571 -11.07 -15.40 20.91
CA GLY A 571 -11.75 -14.83 19.76
C GLY A 571 -10.84 -14.61 18.53
N ILE A 572 -9.59 -15.07 18.59
CA ILE A 572 -8.59 -14.90 17.53
C ILE A 572 -8.20 -16.27 16.97
N PRO A 573 -8.31 -16.52 15.66
CA PRO A 573 -7.94 -17.82 15.08
C PRO A 573 -6.48 -18.19 15.34
N VAL A 574 -6.25 -19.43 15.78
CA VAL A 574 -4.91 -19.99 15.99
C VAL A 574 -4.72 -21.19 15.06
N SER A 575 -3.55 -21.27 14.43
CA SER A 575 -3.13 -22.39 13.59
C SER A 575 -1.89 -23.07 14.16
N VAL A 576 -1.79 -24.38 13.95
CA VAL A 576 -0.55 -25.13 14.18
C VAL A 576 0.33 -24.97 12.95
N GLU A 577 1.48 -24.32 13.10
CA GLU A 577 2.46 -24.17 12.02
C GLU A 577 3.15 -25.51 11.72
N GLY A 578 3.40 -26.28 12.78
CA GLY A 578 3.93 -27.63 12.74
C GLY A 578 4.42 -28.10 14.09
N VAL A 579 4.78 -29.39 14.15
CA VAL A 579 5.44 -30.01 15.30
C VAL A 579 6.92 -30.21 14.97
N TYR A 580 7.80 -29.69 15.81
CA TYR A 580 9.23 -29.87 15.69
C TYR A 580 9.64 -31.26 16.15
N ARG A 581 10.32 -32.00 15.27
CA ARG A 581 11.10 -33.16 15.67
C ARG A 581 12.14 -32.74 16.70
N TRP A 582 12.84 -31.63 16.42
CA TRP A 582 13.71 -30.96 17.38
C TRP A 582 13.82 -29.47 17.07
N ILE A 583 14.01 -28.67 18.13
CA ILE A 583 14.28 -27.24 18.06
C ILE A 583 15.34 -26.87 19.11
N VAL A 584 16.23 -25.95 18.74
CA VAL A 584 17.29 -25.41 19.60
C VAL A 584 17.01 -23.95 19.89
N PHE A 585 16.87 -23.62 21.17
CA PHE A 585 16.86 -22.23 21.64
C PHE A 585 18.26 -21.84 22.11
N CYS A 586 18.87 -20.89 21.41
CA CYS A 586 20.28 -20.54 21.61
C CYS A 586 20.47 -19.70 22.89
N PRO A 587 21.50 -20.00 23.71
CA PRO A 587 21.85 -19.17 24.85
C PRO A 587 22.40 -17.81 24.38
N ALA A 588 22.26 -16.79 25.22
CA ALA A 588 22.87 -15.49 24.99
C ALA A 588 24.38 -15.55 25.21
N ARG A 589 25.13 -14.83 24.37
CA ARG A 589 26.61 -14.84 24.39
C ARG A 589 27.22 -14.42 25.73
N ILE A 590 26.61 -13.43 26.39
CA ILE A 590 27.15 -12.83 27.63
C ILE A 590 26.62 -13.55 28.88
N LEU A 591 25.38 -14.04 28.83
CA LEU A 591 24.71 -14.68 29.96
C LEU A 591 24.16 -16.04 29.49
N PRO A 592 24.95 -17.14 29.61
CA PRO A 592 24.59 -18.45 29.06
C PRO A 592 23.29 -19.05 29.64
N LYS A 593 22.91 -18.62 30.85
CA LYS A 593 21.64 -18.98 31.51
C LYS A 593 20.43 -18.18 30.98
N THR A 594 20.65 -17.23 30.08
CA THR A 594 19.62 -16.44 29.41
C THR A 594 19.64 -16.73 27.91
N THR A 595 18.56 -16.40 27.22
CA THR A 595 18.39 -16.68 25.79
C THR A 595 18.05 -15.40 25.03
N VAL A 596 18.38 -15.37 23.75
CA VAL A 596 17.91 -14.31 22.85
C VAL A 596 16.60 -14.78 22.22
N PRO A 597 15.45 -14.08 22.43
CA PRO A 597 14.14 -14.53 21.95
C PRO A 597 14.13 -14.91 20.47
N ASN A 598 14.75 -14.07 19.63
CA ASN A 598 14.72 -14.24 18.17
C ASN A 598 15.85 -15.15 17.63
N ARG A 599 16.48 -16.00 18.45
CA ARG A 599 17.57 -16.90 18.01
C ARG A 599 17.23 -18.36 18.27
N PHE A 600 16.74 -19.03 17.25
CA PHE A 600 16.43 -20.45 17.29
C PHE A 600 16.49 -21.08 15.90
N PHE A 601 16.68 -22.40 15.86
CA PHE A 601 16.59 -23.19 14.66
C PHE A 601 16.10 -24.61 14.97
N GLY A 602 15.41 -25.23 14.02
CA GLY A 602 14.82 -26.56 14.21
C GLY A 602 14.33 -27.19 12.93
N VAL A 603 13.91 -28.45 13.06
CA VAL A 603 13.36 -29.27 11.98
C VAL A 603 12.00 -29.80 12.41
N PHE A 604 11.00 -29.58 11.56
CA PHE A 604 9.65 -30.12 11.71
C PHE A 604 9.62 -31.63 11.46
N GLU A 605 8.58 -32.32 11.93
CA GLU A 605 8.38 -33.75 11.69
C GLU A 605 8.28 -34.09 10.20
N ASP A 606 7.78 -33.15 9.38
CA ASP A 606 7.71 -33.25 7.92
C ASP A 606 9.04 -32.93 7.18
N GLY A 607 10.12 -32.68 7.92
CA GLY A 607 11.44 -32.39 7.37
C GLY A 607 11.69 -30.93 6.99
N ARG A 608 10.69 -30.04 7.06
CA ARG A 608 10.89 -28.60 6.84
C ARG A 608 11.82 -28.03 7.92
N THR A 609 12.73 -27.15 7.52
CA THR A 609 13.63 -26.45 8.45
C THR A 609 13.15 -25.03 8.72
N LYS A 610 13.37 -24.54 9.94
CA LYS A 610 13.07 -23.15 10.30
C LYS A 610 14.18 -22.58 11.17
N ALA A 611 14.63 -21.38 10.84
CA ALA A 611 15.65 -20.66 11.58
C ALA A 611 15.33 -19.16 11.64
N ARG A 612 15.53 -18.57 12.81
CA ARG A 612 15.34 -17.15 13.10
C ARG A 612 16.56 -16.58 13.81
N GLY A 613 17.00 -15.40 13.35
CA GLY A 613 18.11 -14.63 13.93
C GLY A 613 19.48 -15.32 13.92
N ILE A 614 19.63 -16.40 13.16
CA ILE A 614 20.91 -17.09 12.93
C ILE A 614 21.63 -16.47 11.73
N GLU A 615 22.95 -16.40 11.81
CA GLU A 615 23.88 -15.75 10.87
C GLU A 615 23.60 -16.12 9.40
N PHE A 616 23.36 -17.40 9.08
CA PHE A 616 23.07 -17.82 7.69
C PHE A 616 21.75 -17.26 7.11
N ARG A 617 20.90 -16.63 7.92
CA ARG A 617 19.65 -15.98 7.50
C ARG A 617 19.68 -14.45 7.60
N ARG A 618 20.80 -13.83 7.98
CA ARG A 618 20.88 -12.38 8.12
C ARG A 618 21.59 -11.73 6.94
N ASP A 619 21.02 -10.63 6.44
CA ASP A 619 21.55 -9.90 5.29
C ASP A 619 22.84 -9.14 5.57
N ASP A 620 23.15 -8.90 6.85
CA ASP A 620 24.40 -8.30 7.30
C ASP A 620 25.54 -9.32 7.52
N THR A 621 25.28 -10.60 7.26
CA THR A 621 26.28 -11.67 7.44
C THR A 621 27.09 -11.86 6.15
N PRO A 622 28.45 -11.85 6.23
CA PRO A 622 29.31 -12.11 5.08
C PRO A 622 28.97 -13.43 4.37
N PRO A 623 29.03 -13.51 3.02
CA PRO A 623 28.68 -14.72 2.28
C PRO A 623 29.42 -15.99 2.75
N LEU A 624 30.68 -15.85 3.18
CA LEU A 624 31.48 -16.95 3.72
C LEU A 624 30.83 -17.55 4.99
N VAL A 625 30.42 -16.70 5.94
CA VAL A 625 29.79 -17.14 7.20
C VAL A 625 28.40 -17.71 6.95
N ARG A 626 27.71 -17.25 5.90
CA ARG A 626 26.43 -17.82 5.48
C ARG A 626 26.56 -19.22 4.87
N ALA A 627 27.71 -19.55 4.29
CA ALA A 627 27.99 -20.82 3.62
C ALA A 627 28.51 -21.91 4.57
N MET A 628 29.06 -21.52 5.73
CA MET A 628 29.42 -22.40 6.84
C MET A 628 28.18 -22.80 7.64
#